data_AF-A0AAV1KUN2-F1
#
_entry.id   AF-A0AAV1KUN2-F1
#
_cell.length_a   1.000
_cell.length_b   1.000
_cell.length_c   1.000
_cell.angle_alpha   90.00
_cell.angle_beta   90.00
_cell.angle_gamma   90.00
#
_symmetry.space_group_name_H-M   'P 1'
#
loop_
_entity.id
_entity.type
_entity.pdbx_description
1 polymer ?
#
loop_
_entity_poly.entity_id
_entity_poly.type
_entity_poly.pdbx_seq_one_letter_code
_entity_poly.pdbx_strand_id
1 'polypeptide(L)'
;MVKLLIDKKQDISDQLTSCGISWKLNPPSAPHFGGIFESGIKCTKYYLKRVIGSQVLTFEELTTVLTKVEAMLNSRPICQLSSDLGEVDVLTAGHFIIGRPLVALPEPSVEDMNPRTRWQLLQRLSQSFWRIWQNDYLYTLQQKVKWFKDDHKHPNIGQLVSIIEPNLPPNEWRLGRVVQIHPGKDNIIRVVTLKTKRGLLTRPVVKACPLPLD
;
A
#
# COMPACT_ATOMS: atom_id res chain seq x y z
N MET A 1 24.91 -13.03 -7.18
CA MET A 1 24.67 -11.59 -6.90
C MET A 1 25.79 -11.00 -6.06
N VAL A 2 26.10 -11.51 -4.86
CA VAL A 2 27.21 -11.01 -4.01
C VAL A 2 28.57 -11.07 -4.71
N LYS A 3 28.90 -12.20 -5.39
CA LYS A 3 30.14 -12.34 -6.15
C LYS A 3 30.29 -11.28 -7.28
N LEU A 4 29.24 -11.10 -8.08
CA LEU A 4 29.20 -10.11 -9.17
C LEU A 4 29.42 -8.68 -8.67
N LEU A 5 28.79 -8.31 -7.54
CA LEU A 5 28.91 -6.97 -6.95
C LEU A 5 30.30 -6.71 -6.36
N ILE A 6 30.97 -7.76 -5.87
CA ILE A 6 32.36 -7.66 -5.39
C ILE A 6 33.32 -7.53 -6.58
N ASP A 7 33.14 -8.35 -7.62
CA ASP A 7 34.01 -8.39 -8.80
C ASP A 7 33.92 -7.09 -9.64
N LYS A 8 32.78 -6.42 -9.63
CA LYS A 8 32.51 -5.17 -10.37
C LYS A 8 32.46 -3.91 -9.50
N LYS A 9 32.91 -4.00 -8.24
CA LYS A 9 32.79 -2.91 -7.28
C LYS A 9 33.44 -1.61 -7.77
N GLN A 10 34.64 -1.70 -8.34
CA GLN A 10 35.38 -0.52 -8.80
C GLN A 10 34.68 0.16 -9.99
N ASP A 11 34.39 -0.60 -11.04
CA ASP A 11 33.67 -0.11 -12.24
C ASP A 11 32.37 0.62 -11.87
N ILE A 12 31.56 0.00 -11.00
CA ILE A 12 30.27 0.58 -10.59
C ILE A 12 30.49 1.79 -9.66
N SER A 13 31.50 1.77 -8.77
CA SER A 13 31.82 2.93 -7.91
C SER A 13 32.26 4.14 -8.73
N ASP A 14 33.06 3.92 -9.78
CA ASP A 14 33.56 5.00 -10.64
C ASP A 14 32.41 5.61 -11.46
N GLN A 15 31.49 4.78 -11.97
CA GLN A 15 30.27 5.24 -12.63
C GLN A 15 29.32 5.99 -11.70
N LEU A 16 29.12 5.52 -10.46
CA LEU A 16 28.27 6.20 -9.50
C LEU A 16 28.88 7.53 -9.07
N THR A 17 30.21 7.59 -8.91
CA THR A 17 30.93 8.81 -8.55
C THR A 17 30.85 9.87 -9.65
N SER A 18 30.92 9.48 -10.93
CA SER A 18 30.74 10.42 -12.05
C SER A 18 29.32 11.02 -12.10
N CYS A 19 28.34 10.31 -11.56
CA CYS A 19 26.97 10.79 -11.34
C CYS A 19 26.77 11.54 -10.01
N GLY A 20 27.81 11.74 -9.20
CA GLY A 20 27.72 12.36 -7.88
C GLY A 20 27.03 11.50 -6.82
N ILE A 21 26.92 10.18 -7.04
CA ILE A 21 26.25 9.23 -6.16
C ILE A 21 27.28 8.55 -5.24
N SER A 22 27.08 8.66 -3.93
CA SER A 22 27.90 7.97 -2.93
C SER A 22 27.41 6.54 -2.70
N TRP A 23 28.23 5.55 -3.06
CA TRP A 23 27.92 4.15 -2.74
C TRP A 23 28.29 3.83 -1.29
N LYS A 24 27.27 3.45 -0.51
CA LYS A 24 27.44 2.91 0.85
C LYS A 24 26.99 1.45 0.91
N LEU A 25 27.81 0.60 1.51
CA LEU A 25 27.45 -0.80 1.81
C LEU A 25 27.06 -0.91 3.28
N ASN A 26 26.11 -1.80 3.57
CA ASN A 26 25.82 -2.15 4.95
C ASN A 26 27.06 -2.78 5.60
N PRO A 27 27.30 -2.55 6.90
CA PRO A 27 28.38 -3.20 7.61
C PRO A 27 28.28 -4.73 7.46
N PRO A 28 29.42 -5.45 7.35
CA PRO A 28 29.41 -6.91 7.35
C PRO A 28 28.66 -7.46 8.56
N SER A 29 27.90 -8.54 8.36
CA SER A 29 27.11 -9.19 9.41
C SER A 29 26.05 -8.31 10.08
N ALA A 30 25.65 -7.18 9.45
CA ALA A 30 24.64 -6.27 9.97
C ALA A 30 23.36 -6.24 9.09
N PRO A 31 22.65 -7.37 8.92
CA PRO A 31 21.46 -7.44 8.06
C PRO A 31 20.32 -6.51 8.51
N HIS A 32 20.30 -6.13 9.80
CA HIS A 32 19.32 -5.20 10.34
C HIS A 32 19.38 -3.79 9.70
N PHE A 33 20.55 -3.37 9.16
CA PHE A 33 20.65 -2.13 8.39
C PHE A 33 19.82 -2.17 7.10
N GLY A 34 19.51 -3.36 6.58
CA GLY A 34 18.67 -3.57 5.42
C GLY A 34 17.22 -3.94 5.72
N GLY A 35 16.84 -4.02 7.00
CA GLY A 35 15.58 -4.64 7.41
C GLY A 35 14.34 -4.05 6.75
N ILE A 36 14.32 -2.73 6.50
CA ILE A 36 13.17 -2.05 5.89
C ILE A 36 12.95 -2.53 4.44
N PHE A 37 13.98 -2.49 3.60
CA PHE A 37 13.84 -2.92 2.21
C PHE A 37 13.71 -4.45 2.11
N GLU A 38 14.37 -5.22 2.97
CA GLU A 38 14.22 -6.68 3.00
C GLU A 38 12.80 -7.10 3.38
N SER A 39 12.19 -6.41 4.34
CA SER A 39 10.79 -6.63 4.73
C SER A 39 9.85 -6.31 3.56
N GLY A 40 10.09 -5.19 2.86
CA GLY A 40 9.34 -4.83 1.66
C GLY A 40 9.47 -5.86 0.54
N ILE A 41 10.67 -6.35 0.27
CA ILE A 41 10.94 -7.39 -0.74
C ILE A 41 10.25 -8.71 -0.36
N LYS A 42 10.35 -9.11 0.90
CA LYS A 42 9.70 -10.33 1.41
C LYS A 42 8.19 -10.25 1.25
N CYS A 43 7.60 -9.13 1.66
CA CYS A 43 6.17 -8.84 1.52
C CYS A 43 5.73 -8.91 0.04
N THR A 44 6.45 -8.24 -0.86
CA THR A 44 6.13 -8.22 -2.29
C THR A 44 6.20 -9.62 -2.91
N LYS A 45 7.29 -10.36 -2.66
CA LYS A 45 7.46 -11.75 -3.14
C LYS A 45 6.38 -12.69 -2.61
N TYR A 46 5.97 -12.51 -1.36
CA TYR A 46 4.93 -13.30 -0.72
C TYR A 46 3.59 -13.20 -1.47
N TYR A 47 3.19 -12.00 -1.89
CA TYR A 47 1.96 -11.80 -2.67
C TYR A 47 2.11 -12.22 -4.12
N LEU A 48 3.22 -11.85 -4.79
CA LEU A 48 3.49 -12.24 -6.17
C LEU A 48 3.44 -13.75 -6.38
N LYS A 49 4.05 -14.53 -5.48
CA LYS A 49 4.04 -16.00 -5.57
C LYS A 49 2.62 -16.58 -5.52
N ARG A 50 1.74 -16.00 -4.70
CA ARG A 50 0.34 -16.45 -4.57
C ARG A 50 -0.50 -16.09 -5.79
N VAL A 51 -0.29 -14.88 -6.29
CA VAL A 51 -1.07 -14.30 -7.38
C VAL A 51 -0.69 -14.93 -8.71
N ILE A 52 0.61 -15.06 -9.00
CA ILE A 52 1.12 -15.67 -10.24
C ILE A 52 0.88 -17.18 -10.24
N GLY A 53 1.06 -17.85 -9.10
CA GLY A 53 0.86 -19.28 -8.98
C GLY A 53 1.73 -20.07 -9.97
N SER A 54 1.10 -20.88 -10.81
CA SER A 54 1.76 -21.72 -11.84
C SER A 54 1.88 -21.05 -13.22
N GLN A 55 1.45 -19.78 -13.36
CA GLN A 55 1.48 -19.10 -14.65
C GLN A 55 2.91 -18.82 -15.10
N VAL A 56 3.21 -19.17 -16.36
CA VAL A 56 4.46 -18.78 -17.01
C VAL A 56 4.27 -17.40 -17.65
N LEU A 57 5.10 -16.45 -17.23
CA LEU A 57 5.13 -15.09 -17.76
C LEU A 57 6.42 -14.92 -18.57
N THR A 58 6.31 -14.25 -19.71
CA THR A 58 7.47 -13.72 -20.43
C THR A 58 8.12 -12.58 -19.64
N PHE A 59 9.31 -12.17 -20.06
CA PHE A 59 10.03 -11.06 -19.44
C PHE A 59 9.18 -9.76 -19.43
N GLU A 60 8.56 -9.43 -20.56
CA GLU A 60 7.74 -8.21 -20.69
C GLU A 60 6.47 -8.26 -19.82
N GLU A 61 5.86 -9.44 -19.72
CA GLU A 61 4.67 -9.64 -18.91
C GLU A 61 4.97 -9.55 -17.41
N LEU A 62 6.07 -10.16 -16.97
CA LEU A 62 6.53 -10.04 -15.59
C LEU A 62 6.89 -8.60 -15.25
N THR A 63 7.61 -7.91 -16.15
CA THR A 63 7.98 -6.50 -15.98
C THR A 63 6.72 -5.64 -15.85
N THR A 64 5.73 -5.85 -16.72
CA THR A 64 4.44 -5.15 -16.68
C THR A 64 3.73 -5.34 -15.34
N VAL A 65 3.63 -6.58 -14.85
CA VAL A 65 3.00 -6.88 -13.55
C VAL A 65 3.79 -6.23 -12.42
N LEU A 66 5.12 -6.31 -12.44
CA LEU A 66 5.98 -5.70 -11.42
C LEU A 66 5.85 -4.18 -11.37
N THR A 67 5.80 -3.50 -12.52
CA THR A 67 5.60 -2.05 -12.57
C THR A 67 4.22 -1.65 -12.03
N LYS A 68 3.17 -2.42 -12.35
CA LYS A 68 1.84 -2.17 -11.75
C LYS A 68 1.87 -2.38 -10.23
N VAL A 69 2.53 -3.43 -9.75
CA VAL A 69 2.71 -3.68 -8.31
C VAL A 69 3.51 -2.57 -7.63
N GLU A 70 4.59 -2.12 -8.23
CA GLU A 70 5.39 -1.00 -7.73
C GLU A 70 4.53 0.25 -7.55
N ALA A 71 3.70 0.59 -8.54
CA ALA A 71 2.78 1.71 -8.45
C ALA A 71 1.79 1.55 -7.29
N MET A 72 1.24 0.34 -7.08
CA MET A 72 0.34 0.02 -5.96
C MET A 72 1.00 0.22 -4.61
N LEU A 73 2.21 -0.32 -4.43
CA LEU A 73 2.96 -0.18 -3.19
C LEU A 73 3.29 1.28 -2.89
N ASN A 74 3.67 2.05 -3.92
CA ASN A 74 4.01 3.46 -3.79
C ASN A 74 2.79 4.39 -3.68
N SER A 75 1.59 3.93 -4.06
CA SER A 75 0.33 4.67 -3.88
C SER A 75 -0.18 4.68 -2.43
N ARG A 76 0.46 3.93 -1.53
CA ARG A 76 -0.01 3.71 -0.16
C ARG A 76 -0.11 5.00 0.66
N PRO A 77 -1.26 5.28 1.31
CA PRO A 77 -1.44 6.41 2.22
C PRO A 77 -0.48 6.36 3.41
N ILE A 78 0.10 7.50 3.75
CA ILE A 78 1.01 7.67 4.90
C ILE A 78 0.35 8.53 5.98
N CYS A 79 -0.10 9.73 5.60
CA CYS A 79 -0.77 10.69 6.46
C CYS A 79 -1.64 11.65 5.63
N GLN A 80 -2.44 12.46 6.31
CA GLN A 80 -3.20 13.55 5.70
C GLN A 80 -2.26 14.59 5.03
N LEU A 81 -2.57 14.99 3.80
CA LEU A 81 -1.72 15.91 3.01
C LEU A 81 -1.91 17.39 3.39
N SER A 82 -3.15 17.78 3.70
CA SER A 82 -3.55 19.17 4.00
C SER A 82 -4.26 19.20 5.34
N SER A 83 -4.07 20.22 6.17
CA SER A 83 -4.82 20.39 7.43
C SER A 83 -6.30 20.76 7.25
N ASP A 84 -6.74 21.07 6.03
CA ASP A 84 -8.14 21.40 5.74
C ASP A 84 -9.06 20.19 5.96
N LEU A 85 -10.10 20.39 6.78
CA LEU A 85 -11.11 19.39 7.09
C LEU A 85 -12.03 19.05 5.90
N GLY A 86 -12.08 19.92 4.88
CA GLY A 86 -12.80 19.69 3.63
C GLY A 86 -12.12 18.68 2.70
N GLU A 87 -10.79 18.64 2.74
CA GLU A 87 -9.96 17.79 1.89
C GLU A 87 -9.77 16.39 2.49
N VAL A 88 -9.60 15.39 1.61
CA VAL A 88 -9.34 14.00 2.01
C VAL A 88 -8.12 13.42 1.30
N ASP A 89 -7.25 14.30 0.80
CA ASP A 89 -6.02 13.89 0.14
C ASP A 89 -4.96 13.44 1.14
N VAL A 90 -4.13 12.50 0.69
CA VAL A 90 -3.12 11.83 1.51
C VAL A 90 -1.76 11.92 0.86
N LEU A 91 -0.75 12.04 1.70
CA LEU A 91 0.63 11.88 1.30
C LEU A 91 0.93 10.39 1.08
N THR A 92 1.67 10.10 0.01
CA THR A 92 2.06 8.73 -0.38
C THR A 92 3.52 8.72 -0.81
N ALA A 93 4.16 7.55 -0.85
CA ALA A 93 5.53 7.44 -1.36
C ALA A 93 5.66 7.97 -2.80
N GLY A 94 4.63 7.77 -3.64
CA GLY A 94 4.57 8.29 -5.00
C GLY A 94 4.75 9.81 -5.10
N HIS A 95 4.25 10.58 -4.12
CA HIS A 95 4.45 12.03 -4.08
C HIS A 95 5.93 12.41 -3.98
N PHE A 96 6.74 11.64 -3.26
CA PHE A 96 8.18 11.89 -3.16
C PHE A 96 8.93 11.46 -4.43
N ILE A 97 8.44 10.42 -5.11
CA ILE A 97 9.11 9.86 -6.29
C ILE A 97 8.85 10.70 -7.55
N ILE A 98 7.59 11.12 -7.77
CA ILE A 98 7.18 11.80 -9.01
C ILE A 98 6.48 13.16 -8.79
N GLY A 99 6.37 13.63 -7.53
CA GLY A 99 5.74 14.91 -7.20
C GLY A 99 4.21 14.92 -7.18
N ARG A 100 3.56 13.78 -7.40
CA ARG A 100 2.08 13.67 -7.49
C ARG A 100 1.57 12.26 -7.12
N PRO A 101 0.25 12.08 -6.88
CA PRO A 101 -0.32 10.76 -6.66
C PRO A 101 -0.10 9.82 -7.85
N LEU A 102 0.20 8.56 -7.56
CA LEU A 102 0.19 7.48 -8.55
C LEU A 102 -1.24 6.98 -8.73
N VAL A 103 -1.88 7.40 -9.81
CA VAL A 103 -3.23 6.98 -10.20
C VAL A 103 -3.19 5.99 -11.36
N ALA A 104 -4.07 4.99 -11.33
CA ALA A 104 -4.32 4.12 -12.48
C ALA A 104 -5.65 4.48 -13.13
N LEU A 105 -5.75 4.26 -14.43
CA LEU A 105 -7.04 4.28 -15.11
C LEU A 105 -7.92 3.15 -14.56
N PRO A 106 -9.22 3.39 -14.31
CA PRO A 106 -10.14 2.34 -13.93
C PRO A 106 -10.18 1.26 -15.02
N GLU A 107 -9.74 0.05 -14.68
CA GLU A 107 -9.86 -1.13 -15.55
C GLU A 107 -11.11 -1.93 -15.13
N PRO A 108 -11.85 -2.54 -16.07
CA PRO A 108 -12.96 -3.42 -15.72
C PRO A 108 -12.47 -4.59 -14.85
N SER A 109 -13.28 -5.01 -13.88
CA SER A 109 -12.93 -6.17 -13.05
C SER A 109 -12.92 -7.43 -13.91
N VAL A 110 -11.82 -8.20 -13.79
CA VAL A 110 -11.65 -9.50 -14.44
C VAL A 110 -11.40 -10.62 -13.41
N GLU A 111 -11.62 -10.35 -12.12
CA GLU A 111 -11.31 -11.29 -11.03
C GLU A 111 -12.07 -12.63 -11.16
N ASP A 112 -13.35 -12.54 -11.49
CA ASP A 112 -14.28 -13.68 -11.59
C ASP A 112 -14.33 -14.30 -13.00
N MET A 113 -13.53 -13.77 -13.94
CA MET A 113 -13.51 -14.27 -15.31
C MET A 113 -12.30 -15.18 -15.56
N ASN A 114 -12.53 -16.21 -16.38
CA ASN A 114 -11.43 -16.95 -16.98
C ASN A 114 -10.77 -16.07 -18.05
N PRO A 115 -9.48 -15.70 -17.90
CA PRO A 115 -8.81 -14.84 -18.86
C PRO A 115 -8.67 -15.56 -20.20
N ARG A 116 -9.22 -14.96 -21.26
CA ARG A 116 -9.16 -15.48 -22.63
C ARG A 116 -7.97 -14.91 -23.42
N THR A 117 -7.36 -13.85 -22.90
CA THR A 117 -6.21 -13.17 -23.51
C THR A 117 -5.09 -12.99 -22.48
N ARG A 118 -3.85 -12.81 -22.95
CA ARG A 118 -2.71 -12.49 -22.08
C ARG A 118 -2.91 -11.18 -21.34
N TRP A 119 -3.48 -10.17 -22.00
CA TRP A 119 -3.82 -8.90 -21.37
C TRP A 119 -4.78 -9.07 -20.17
N GLN A 120 -5.87 -9.84 -20.34
CA GLN A 120 -6.80 -10.16 -19.25
C GLN A 120 -6.11 -10.93 -18.11
N LEU A 121 -5.16 -11.81 -18.43
CA LEU A 121 -4.36 -12.49 -17.41
C LEU A 121 -3.55 -11.49 -16.59
N LEU A 122 -2.79 -10.58 -17.22
CA LEU A 122 -1.96 -9.60 -16.49
C LEU A 122 -2.81 -8.64 -15.64
N GLN A 123 -3.99 -8.26 -16.15
CA GLN A 123 -4.96 -7.48 -15.37
C GLN A 123 -5.46 -8.25 -14.16
N ARG A 124 -5.85 -9.51 -14.33
CA ARG A 124 -6.31 -10.37 -13.23
C ARG A 124 -5.23 -10.52 -12.17
N LEU A 125 -3.97 -10.72 -12.57
CA LEU A 125 -2.84 -10.78 -11.65
C LEU A 125 -2.70 -9.47 -10.86
N SER A 126 -2.73 -8.33 -11.56
CA SER A 126 -2.59 -7.02 -10.92
C SER A 126 -3.74 -6.70 -9.95
N GLN A 127 -4.99 -6.97 -10.34
CA GLN A 127 -6.18 -6.79 -9.49
C GLN A 127 -6.16 -7.73 -8.28
N SER A 128 -5.79 -9.00 -8.48
CA SER A 128 -5.67 -9.97 -7.40
C SER A 128 -4.58 -9.58 -6.40
N PHE A 129 -3.43 -9.10 -6.89
CA PHE A 129 -2.37 -8.57 -6.03
C PHE A 129 -2.90 -7.42 -5.20
N TRP A 130 -3.50 -6.41 -5.85
CA TRP A 130 -4.06 -5.24 -5.18
C TRP A 130 -5.03 -5.63 -4.07
N ARG A 131 -6.05 -6.44 -4.40
CA ARG A 131 -7.08 -6.87 -3.45
C ARG A 131 -6.49 -7.57 -2.25
N ILE A 132 -5.55 -8.51 -2.44
CA ILE A 132 -4.97 -9.27 -1.33
C ILE A 132 -4.06 -8.37 -0.50
N TRP A 133 -3.14 -7.66 -1.14
CA TRP A 133 -2.15 -6.83 -0.46
C TRP A 133 -2.80 -5.65 0.28
N GLN A 134 -3.74 -4.93 -0.36
CA GLN A 134 -4.42 -3.79 0.24
C GLN A 134 -5.20 -4.22 1.50
N ASN A 135 -5.94 -5.33 1.41
CA ASN A 135 -6.67 -5.86 2.57
C ASN A 135 -5.71 -6.23 3.70
N ASP A 136 -4.66 -7.02 3.42
CA ASP A 136 -3.69 -7.40 4.43
C ASP A 136 -3.03 -6.18 5.07
N TYR A 137 -2.64 -5.19 4.26
CA TYR A 137 -2.08 -3.94 4.76
C TYR A 137 -3.05 -3.20 5.70
N LEU A 138 -4.30 -3.01 5.30
CA LEU A 138 -5.31 -2.36 6.14
C LEU A 138 -5.56 -3.14 7.42
N TYR A 139 -5.52 -4.48 7.37
CA TYR A 139 -5.58 -5.29 8.58
C TYR A 139 -4.38 -5.09 9.49
N THR A 140 -3.16 -4.95 8.95
CA THR A 140 -1.97 -4.67 9.80
C THR A 140 -2.10 -3.37 10.58
N LEU A 141 -2.72 -2.35 9.99
CA LEU A 141 -2.97 -1.06 10.67
C LEU A 141 -4.04 -1.16 11.77
N GLN A 142 -4.93 -2.15 11.69
CA GLN A 142 -5.97 -2.38 12.69
C GLN A 142 -5.55 -3.38 13.79
N GLN A 143 -4.37 -3.99 13.71
CA GLN A 143 -3.94 -4.97 14.71
C GLN A 143 -3.79 -4.32 16.09
N LYS A 144 -4.48 -4.91 17.08
CA LYS A 144 -4.38 -4.50 18.47
C LYS A 144 -3.10 -5.07 19.08
N VAL A 145 -2.28 -4.22 19.69
CA VAL A 145 -1.13 -4.68 20.47
C VAL A 145 -1.65 -5.23 21.80
N LYS A 146 -1.50 -6.55 21.98
CA LYS A 146 -2.14 -7.41 23.00
C LYS A 146 -1.93 -7.03 24.49
N TRP A 147 -1.14 -6.01 24.80
CA TRP A 147 -0.66 -5.74 26.17
C TRP A 147 -0.89 -4.31 26.68
N PHE A 148 -1.50 -3.42 25.89
CA PHE A 148 -1.86 -2.08 26.38
C PHE A 148 -3.31 -2.10 26.89
N LYS A 149 -3.48 -1.77 28.18
CA LYS A 149 -4.78 -1.56 28.83
C LYS A 149 -5.54 -0.45 28.09
N ASP A 150 -6.79 -0.74 27.71
CA ASP A 150 -7.87 0.20 27.40
C ASP A 150 -7.59 1.47 26.58
N ASP A 151 -6.65 1.44 25.64
CA ASP A 151 -6.65 2.46 24.58
C ASP A 151 -7.49 1.93 23.42
N HIS A 152 -8.80 1.99 23.59
CA HIS A 152 -9.71 1.94 22.46
C HIS A 152 -9.43 3.14 21.57
N LYS A 153 -8.42 3.04 20.68
CA LYS A 153 -8.15 3.98 19.59
C LYS A 153 -9.31 3.90 18.59
N HIS A 154 -10.46 4.39 19.03
CA HIS A 154 -11.57 4.71 18.17
C HIS A 154 -11.14 5.89 17.31
N PRO A 155 -11.52 5.89 16.02
CA PRO A 155 -11.24 7.04 15.18
C PRO A 155 -11.87 8.30 15.78
N ASN A 156 -11.06 9.33 15.99
CA ASN A 156 -11.51 10.61 16.55
C ASN A 156 -12.28 11.41 15.50
N ILE A 157 -13.21 12.25 15.95
CA ILE A 157 -13.85 13.24 15.06
C ILE A 157 -12.75 14.11 14.45
N GLY A 158 -12.80 14.30 13.13
CA GLY A 158 -11.81 15.03 12.34
C GLY A 158 -10.70 14.15 11.75
N GLN A 159 -10.51 12.92 12.25
CA GLN A 159 -9.46 12.02 11.79
C GLN A 159 -9.74 11.49 10.38
N LEU A 160 -8.72 11.49 9.52
CA LEU A 160 -8.77 10.90 8.20
C LEU A 160 -8.50 9.39 8.30
N VAL A 161 -9.32 8.60 7.62
CA VAL A 161 -9.22 7.13 7.64
C VAL A 161 -9.31 6.56 6.23
N SER A 162 -8.60 5.45 6.00
CA SER A 162 -8.82 4.56 4.86
C SER A 162 -10.04 3.69 5.12
N ILE A 163 -10.94 3.61 4.13
CA ILE A 163 -12.17 2.84 4.20
C ILE A 163 -11.92 1.47 3.55
N ILE A 164 -12.17 0.40 4.29
CA ILE A 164 -12.10 -0.95 3.76
C ILE A 164 -13.35 -1.21 2.93
N GLU A 165 -13.20 -1.19 1.61
CA GLU A 165 -14.25 -1.47 0.64
C GLU A 165 -13.77 -2.57 -0.32
N PRO A 166 -14.58 -3.61 -0.57
CA PRO A 166 -14.20 -4.67 -1.49
C PRO A 166 -14.14 -4.13 -2.93
N ASN A 167 -13.30 -4.76 -3.76
CA ASN A 167 -13.28 -4.58 -5.22
C ASN A 167 -12.97 -3.16 -5.71
N LEU A 168 -12.19 -2.39 -4.94
CA LEU A 168 -11.64 -1.13 -5.43
C LEU A 168 -10.65 -1.37 -6.58
N PRO A 169 -10.66 -0.55 -7.63
CA PRO A 169 -9.63 -0.58 -8.66
C PRO A 169 -8.22 -0.45 -8.07
N PRO A 170 -7.20 -1.02 -8.72
CA PRO A 170 -5.82 -0.81 -8.31
C PRO A 170 -5.46 0.67 -8.16
N ASN A 171 -4.66 1.00 -7.14
CA ASN A 171 -4.24 2.36 -6.78
C ASN A 171 -5.37 3.28 -6.27
N GLU A 172 -6.61 2.81 -6.16
CA GLU A 172 -7.72 3.60 -5.60
C GLU A 172 -7.88 3.34 -4.10
N TRP A 173 -7.47 4.31 -3.29
CA TRP A 173 -7.72 4.30 -1.85
C TRP A 173 -9.00 5.06 -1.55
N ARG A 174 -9.99 4.37 -0.98
CA ARG A 174 -11.20 5.02 -0.50
C ARG A 174 -10.89 5.71 0.83
N LEU A 175 -11.02 7.03 0.87
CA LEU A 175 -10.68 7.85 2.03
C LEU A 175 -11.94 8.54 2.56
N GLY A 176 -11.99 8.74 3.87
CA GLY A 176 -13.06 9.49 4.51
C GLY A 176 -12.63 10.09 5.83
N ARG A 177 -13.15 11.27 6.14
CA ARG A 177 -12.92 11.94 7.42
C ARG A 177 -14.05 11.64 8.38
N VAL A 178 -13.73 11.29 9.62
CA VAL A 178 -14.73 11.02 10.65
C VAL A 178 -15.43 12.32 11.02
N VAL A 179 -16.74 12.40 10.79
CA VAL A 179 -17.54 13.58 11.14
C VAL A 179 -18.43 13.34 12.35
N GLN A 180 -18.77 12.08 12.63
CA GLN A 180 -19.60 11.70 13.76
C GLN A 180 -19.26 10.31 14.25
N ILE A 181 -19.28 10.13 15.57
CA ILE A 181 -19.15 8.84 16.26
C ILE A 181 -20.51 8.44 16.84
N HIS A 182 -20.84 7.15 16.77
CA HIS A 182 -22.12 6.60 17.25
C HIS A 182 -21.85 5.56 18.35
N PRO A 183 -21.85 5.98 19.64
CA PRO A 183 -21.68 5.06 20.76
C PRO A 183 -22.91 4.18 20.96
N GLY A 184 -22.70 2.92 21.36
CA GLY A 184 -23.77 2.02 21.77
C GLY A 184 -24.31 2.35 23.17
N LYS A 185 -25.28 1.56 23.65
CA LYS A 185 -25.83 1.68 25.01
C LYS A 185 -24.77 1.47 26.10
N ASP A 186 -23.72 0.73 25.78
CA ASP A 186 -22.53 0.46 26.60
C ASP A 186 -21.41 1.49 26.41
N ASN A 187 -21.69 2.61 25.73
CA ASN A 187 -20.75 3.67 25.38
C ASN A 187 -19.58 3.24 24.47
N ILE A 188 -19.62 2.04 23.89
CA ILE A 188 -18.60 1.55 22.97
C ILE A 188 -18.90 2.03 21.55
N ILE A 189 -17.94 2.71 20.92
CA ILE A 189 -18.07 3.22 19.55
C ILE A 189 -17.90 2.05 18.57
N ARG A 190 -18.99 1.68 17.90
CA ARG A 190 -18.99 0.62 16.89
C ARG A 190 -19.23 1.15 15.48
N VAL A 191 -19.79 2.34 15.35
CA VAL A 191 -20.19 2.94 14.08
C VAL A 191 -19.71 4.39 14.00
N VAL A 192 -19.27 4.80 12.82
CA VAL A 192 -18.85 6.17 12.50
C VAL A 192 -19.48 6.64 11.20
N THR A 193 -19.75 7.93 11.11
CA THR A 193 -20.09 8.60 9.85
C THR A 193 -18.85 9.28 9.30
N LEU A 194 -18.56 9.01 8.04
CA LEU A 194 -17.39 9.47 7.31
C LEU A 194 -17.82 10.42 6.18
N LYS A 195 -17.13 11.55 6.02
CA LYS A 195 -17.24 12.42 4.86
C LYS A 195 -16.20 12.01 3.82
N THR A 196 -16.66 11.60 2.65
CA THR A 196 -15.83 11.23 1.49
C THR A 196 -15.97 12.27 0.39
N LYS A 197 -15.14 12.22 -0.66
CA LYS A 197 -15.31 13.07 -1.87
C LYS A 197 -16.69 12.89 -2.55
N ARG A 198 -17.36 11.75 -2.34
CA ARG A 198 -18.66 11.43 -2.96
C ARG A 198 -19.85 11.67 -2.01
N GLY A 199 -19.61 12.20 -0.80
CA GLY A 199 -20.65 12.43 0.21
C GLY A 199 -20.43 11.65 1.51
N LEU A 200 -21.48 11.62 2.34
CA LEU A 200 -21.45 10.98 3.65
C LEU A 200 -21.67 9.47 3.58
N LEU A 201 -20.96 8.74 4.43
CA LEU A 201 -21.01 7.29 4.49
C LEU A 201 -20.98 6.80 5.94
N THR A 202 -21.94 5.99 6.35
CA THR A 202 -21.91 5.35 7.67
C THR A 202 -21.28 3.97 7.57
N ARG A 203 -20.28 3.69 8.42
CA ARG A 203 -19.54 2.43 8.44
C ARG A 203 -19.25 1.93 9.86
N PRO A 204 -19.16 0.61 10.06
CA PRO A 204 -18.58 0.06 11.28
C PRO A 204 -17.14 0.54 11.46
N VAL A 205 -16.70 0.74 12.71
CA VAL A 205 -15.30 1.13 13.03
C VAL A 205 -14.29 0.15 12.45
N VAL A 206 -14.61 -1.15 12.39
CA VAL A 206 -13.75 -2.18 11.77
C VAL A 206 -13.54 -1.98 10.26
N LYS A 207 -14.30 -1.11 9.61
CA LYS A 207 -14.13 -0.73 8.20
C LYS A 207 -13.49 0.65 8.02
N ALA A 208 -13.14 1.32 9.12
CA ALA A 208 -12.43 2.60 9.16
C ALA A 208 -11.04 2.36 9.75
N CYS A 209 -10.01 2.55 8.93
CA CYS A 209 -8.63 2.27 9.28
C CYS A 209 -7.85 3.60 9.37
N PRO A 210 -7.35 3.98 10.57
CA PRO A 210 -6.48 5.15 10.72
C PRO A 210 -5.25 5.10 9.81
N LEU A 211 -4.80 6.26 9.34
CA LEU A 211 -3.55 6.34 8.59
C LEU A 211 -2.34 6.05 9.50
N PRO A 212 -1.22 5.56 8.95
CA PRO A 212 -0.06 5.15 9.75
C PRO A 212 0.54 6.22 10.68
N LEU A 213 0.50 7.50 10.28
CA LEU A 213 1.16 8.60 10.99
C LEU A 213 0.18 9.71 11.47
N ASP A 214 -1.13 9.43 11.49
CA ASP A 214 -2.17 10.36 11.97
C ASP A 214 -2.57 10.13 13.44
#